data_AF-A0A165RDL3-F1
#
_entry.id   AF-A0A165RDL3-F1
#
_cell.length_a   1.000
_cell.length_b   1.000
_cell.length_c   1.000
_cell.angle_alpha   90.00
_cell.angle_beta   90.00
_cell.angle_gamma   90.00
#
_symmetry.space_group_name_H-M   'P 1'
#
loop_
_entity.id
_entity.type
_entity.pdbx_description
1 polymer ?
#
loop_
_entity_poly.entity_id
_entity_poly.type
_entity_poly.pdbx_seq_one_letter_code
_entity_poly.pdbx_strand_id
1 'polypeptide(L)'
;MFWKLQKQVSDRSSKIASVAISTAMIAGISATSITPASADVEVVADQAKVFRLEEPAETIILGNPSIADVTVHDRVTIVITGKSYGTTNLVVLNDASEPVVEELITVTAEMAGYVAIQRNNSRFTYSCNPDCHEVLRLGDNKKKIEDVAATISVRNELAQDGTVTGNE
;
A
#
# COMPACT_ATOMS: atom_id res chain seq x y z
N MET A 1 25.01 -43.10 15.72
CA MET A 1 25.84 -41.95 15.30
C MET A 1 25.17 -40.67 15.82
N PHE A 2 24.78 -40.62 17.10
CA PHE A 2 25.57 -40.38 18.32
C PHE A 2 26.09 -38.94 18.42
N TRP A 3 25.17 -38.07 18.86
CA TRP A 3 25.37 -36.87 19.66
C TRP A 3 26.72 -36.81 20.41
N LYS A 4 27.51 -35.78 20.12
CA LYS A 4 28.53 -35.17 20.99
C LYS A 4 28.31 -33.66 20.82
N LEU A 5 27.80 -32.92 21.80
CA LEU A 5 28.60 -32.37 22.88
C LEU A 5 27.66 -32.02 24.06
N GLN A 6 27.58 -32.92 25.03
CA GLN A 6 27.07 -32.64 26.37
C GLN A 6 28.25 -32.28 27.28
N LYS A 7 27.99 -31.33 28.17
CA LYS A 7 28.58 -31.18 29.52
C LYS A 7 30.06 -30.78 29.60
N GLN A 8 30.29 -29.60 30.18
CA GLN A 8 30.85 -29.47 31.55
C GLN A 8 31.04 -27.98 31.86
N VAL A 9 29.95 -27.27 32.19
CA VAL A 9 30.04 -26.10 33.09
C VAL A 9 29.46 -26.59 34.41
N SER A 10 30.30 -27.39 35.09
CA SER A 10 30.05 -27.94 36.42
C SER A 10 31.15 -27.40 37.31
N ASP A 11 30.75 -26.43 38.12
CA ASP A 11 31.15 -26.25 39.50
C ASP A 11 32.65 -26.33 39.84
N ARG A 12 33.24 -25.16 40.09
CA ARG A 12 34.34 -25.05 41.05
C ARG A 12 34.31 -23.69 41.74
N SER A 13 33.34 -23.55 42.63
CA SER A 13 33.45 -22.69 43.80
C SER A 13 34.66 -23.14 44.64
N SER A 14 35.66 -22.28 44.78
CA SER A 14 36.64 -22.35 45.86
C SER A 14 37.16 -20.94 46.14
N LYS A 15 36.96 -20.50 47.38
CA LYS A 15 37.33 -19.19 47.91
C LYS A 15 38.85 -19.11 48.09
N ILE A 16 39.51 -18.11 47.49
CA ILE A 16 40.78 -17.58 48.02
C ILE A 16 40.89 -16.06 47.74
N ALA A 17 40.90 -15.32 48.85
CA ALA A 17 41.46 -13.99 49.15
C ALA A 17 41.77 -12.97 48.04
N SER A 18 41.12 -11.80 48.19
CA SER A 18 41.71 -10.46 48.29
C SER A 18 42.85 -10.06 47.35
N VAL A 19 42.58 -9.17 46.38
CA VAL A 19 43.24 -7.87 46.18
C VAL A 19 42.29 -6.97 45.37
N ALA A 20 42.05 -5.76 45.88
CA ALA A 20 41.25 -4.72 45.26
C ALA A 20 41.98 -4.12 44.05
N ILE A 21 41.31 -4.06 42.88
CA ILE A 21 41.58 -3.07 41.83
C ILE A 21 40.23 -2.62 41.26
N SER A 22 39.83 -1.42 41.66
CA SER A 22 38.77 -0.65 41.01
C SER A 22 39.22 -0.26 39.61
N THR A 23 38.45 -0.59 38.58
CA THR A 23 38.41 0.21 37.35
C THR A 23 37.04 0.03 36.70
N ALA A 24 36.26 1.10 36.71
CA ALA A 24 34.95 1.18 36.10
C ALA A 24 35.07 1.09 34.57
N MET A 25 34.46 0.07 33.96
CA MET A 25 34.15 0.07 32.52
C MET A 25 32.68 0.45 32.34
N ILE A 26 32.44 1.75 32.21
CA ILE A 26 31.21 2.30 31.62
C ILE A 26 31.64 2.87 30.27
N ALA A 27 31.43 2.15 29.17
CA ALA A 27 31.61 2.71 27.84
C ALA A 27 30.77 1.95 26.80
N GLY A 28 29.82 2.65 26.19
CA GLY A 28 29.36 2.36 24.83
C GLY A 28 28.03 1.61 24.69
N ILE A 29 26.92 2.16 25.18
CA ILE A 29 25.63 1.89 24.53
C ILE A 29 25.60 2.78 23.29
N SER A 30 26.01 2.22 22.14
CA SER A 30 25.82 2.87 20.85
C SER A 30 24.31 3.01 20.61
N ALA A 31 23.81 4.25 20.61
CA ALA A 31 22.48 4.56 20.15
C ALA A 31 22.41 4.26 18.65
N THR A 32 21.81 3.15 18.28
CA THR A 32 21.37 2.90 16.90
C THR A 32 20.25 3.90 16.61
N SER A 33 20.56 4.94 15.85
CA SER A 33 19.54 5.80 15.24
C SER A 33 18.68 4.92 14.33
N ILE A 34 17.44 4.67 14.74
CA ILE A 34 16.44 4.06 13.87
C ILE A 34 16.01 5.18 12.92
N THR A 35 16.53 5.19 11.71
CA THR A 35 16.00 6.06 10.66
C THR A 35 14.54 5.66 10.43
N PRO A 36 13.57 6.58 10.49
CA PRO A 36 12.20 6.27 10.11
C PRO A 36 12.24 5.76 8.66
N ALA A 37 11.70 4.57 8.43
CA ALA A 37 11.46 4.11 7.08
C ALA A 37 10.51 5.11 6.42
N SER A 38 10.86 5.57 5.21
CA SER A 38 9.95 6.33 4.33
C SER A 38 8.63 5.59 4.28
N ALA A 39 7.54 6.31 4.55
CA ALA A 39 6.24 5.69 4.74
C ALA A 39 5.61 5.44 3.37
N ASP A 40 5.88 4.26 2.80
CA ASP A 40 5.28 3.83 1.54
C ASP A 40 3.75 4.04 1.56
N VAL A 41 3.23 4.77 0.58
CA VAL A 41 1.81 5.10 0.48
C VAL A 41 1.08 3.94 -0.18
N GLU A 42 0.45 3.10 0.62
CA GLU A 42 -0.44 2.08 0.09
C GLU A 42 -1.83 2.66 -0.25
N VAL A 43 -2.29 2.37 -1.47
CA VAL A 43 -3.61 2.72 -1.99
C VAL A 43 -4.24 1.49 -2.61
N VAL A 44 -5.52 1.26 -2.36
CA VAL A 44 -6.24 0.15 -3.01
C VAL A 44 -6.76 0.61 -4.36
N ALA A 45 -6.64 -0.23 -5.39
CA ALA A 45 -7.20 0.04 -6.70
C ALA A 45 -8.71 0.34 -6.60
N ASP A 46 -9.18 1.29 -7.42
CA ASP A 46 -10.54 1.82 -7.42
C ASP A 46 -10.94 2.56 -6.12
N GLN A 47 -9.98 2.86 -5.25
CA GLN A 47 -10.18 3.65 -4.04
C GLN A 47 -9.30 4.90 -4.05
N ALA A 48 -9.77 5.93 -3.33
CA ALA A 48 -9.05 7.18 -3.14
C ALA A 48 -8.57 7.31 -1.69
N LYS A 49 -7.35 7.83 -1.52
CA LYS A 49 -6.74 8.12 -0.22
C LYS A 49 -6.37 9.59 -0.16
N VAL A 50 -6.80 10.26 0.90
CA VAL A 50 -6.42 11.66 1.16
C VAL A 50 -5.04 11.68 1.78
N PHE A 51 -4.12 12.42 1.17
CA PHE A 51 -2.76 12.62 1.66
C PHE A 51 -2.57 14.11 1.96
N ARG A 52 -2.09 14.39 3.18
CA ARG A 52 -1.88 15.76 3.68
C ARG A 52 -0.39 16.03 3.73
N LEU A 53 0.01 17.14 3.12
CA LEU A 53 1.37 17.61 3.06
C LEU A 53 1.69 18.44 4.30
N GLU A 54 2.96 18.44 4.70
CA GLU A 54 3.45 19.27 5.80
C GLU A 54 3.63 20.73 5.36
N GLU A 55 3.84 20.96 4.07
CA GLU A 55 4.03 22.27 3.45
C GLU A 55 3.22 22.42 2.15
N PRO A 56 2.96 23.66 1.68
CA PRO A 56 2.29 23.91 0.41
C PRO A 56 3.01 23.30 -0.81
N ALA A 57 2.28 22.56 -1.64
CA ALA A 57 2.73 22.10 -2.94
C ALA A 57 2.59 23.19 -4.01
N GLU A 58 3.64 23.36 -4.81
CA GLU A 58 3.63 24.15 -6.04
C GLU A 58 3.60 23.24 -7.28
N THR A 59 4.39 22.16 -7.26
CA THR A 59 4.49 21.22 -8.39
C THR A 59 4.31 19.79 -7.90
N ILE A 60 3.51 19.01 -8.62
CA ILE A 60 3.31 17.58 -8.36
C ILE A 60 3.71 16.78 -9.58
N ILE A 61 4.57 15.80 -9.36
CA ILE A 61 5.09 14.90 -10.38
C ILE A 61 4.74 13.48 -9.97
N LEU A 62 3.95 12.82 -10.80
CA LEU A 62 3.65 11.40 -10.67
C LEU A 62 4.42 10.63 -11.73
N GLY A 63 5.15 9.60 -11.33
CA GLY A 63 5.98 8.82 -12.26
C GLY A 63 5.17 8.11 -13.34
N ASN A 64 4.09 7.42 -12.96
CA ASN A 64 3.24 6.68 -13.90
C ASN A 64 1.73 6.89 -13.62
N PRO A 65 1.03 7.70 -14.44
CA PRO A 65 -0.40 7.99 -14.29
C PRO A 65 -1.34 6.83 -14.72
N SER A 66 -0.79 5.71 -15.20
CA SER A 66 -1.56 4.49 -15.40
C SER A 66 -1.74 3.68 -14.11
N ILE A 67 -0.85 3.83 -13.13
CA ILE A 67 -0.87 3.11 -11.84
C ILE A 67 -1.73 3.86 -10.84
N ALA A 68 -1.53 5.17 -10.70
CA ALA A 68 -2.30 6.02 -9.82
C ALA A 68 -2.67 7.32 -10.52
N ASP A 69 -3.52 8.12 -9.90
CA ASP A 69 -3.81 9.49 -10.30
C ASP A 69 -3.82 10.39 -9.07
N VAL A 70 -3.50 11.66 -9.25
CA VAL A 70 -3.42 12.63 -8.16
C VAL A 70 -4.25 13.85 -8.52
N THR A 71 -5.23 14.14 -7.68
CA THR A 71 -6.03 15.37 -7.77
C THR A 71 -5.68 16.30 -6.62
N VAL A 72 -5.41 17.56 -6.94
CA VAL A 72 -5.14 18.60 -5.94
C VAL A 72 -6.47 19.17 -5.46
N HIS A 73 -6.71 19.12 -4.14
CA HIS A 73 -7.87 19.77 -3.55
C HIS A 73 -7.53 21.20 -3.11
N ASP A 74 -6.41 21.35 -2.41
CA ASP A 74 -5.82 22.62 -2.01
C ASP A 74 -4.28 22.48 -1.94
N ARG A 75 -3.58 23.54 -1.52
CA ARG A 75 -2.10 23.56 -1.48
C ARG A 75 -1.48 22.51 -0.55
N VAL A 76 -2.20 21.99 0.43
CA VAL A 76 -1.67 21.02 1.41
C VAL A 76 -2.42 19.69 1.40
N THR A 77 -3.46 19.55 0.58
CA THR A 77 -4.32 18.38 0.51
C THR A 77 -4.38 17.85 -0.91
N ILE A 78 -3.91 16.63 -1.09
CA ILE A 78 -3.98 15.90 -2.35
C ILE A 78 -4.78 14.61 -2.16
N VAL A 79 -5.44 14.18 -3.22
CA VAL A 79 -6.22 12.94 -3.27
C VAL A 79 -5.55 12.02 -4.27
N ILE A 80 -5.07 10.88 -3.79
CA ILE A 80 -4.42 9.85 -4.59
C ILE A 80 -5.44 8.75 -4.87
N THR A 81 -5.67 8.44 -6.15
CA THR A 81 -6.59 7.37 -6.57
C THR A 81 -5.81 6.23 -7.20
N GLY A 82 -6.00 5.01 -6.70
CA GLY A 82 -5.39 3.82 -7.29
C GLY A 82 -6.11 3.43 -8.58
N LYS A 83 -5.39 3.34 -9.71
CA LYS A 83 -5.95 2.99 -11.03
C LYS A 83 -5.58 1.59 -11.48
N SER A 84 -4.31 1.21 -11.35
CA SER A 84 -3.86 -0.14 -11.69
C SER A 84 -2.77 -0.64 -10.75
N TYR A 85 -2.63 -1.96 -10.66
CA TYR A 85 -1.69 -2.57 -9.73
C TYR A 85 -0.24 -2.26 -10.11
N GLY A 86 0.56 -1.94 -9.11
CA GLY A 86 1.99 -1.69 -9.27
C GLY A 86 2.50 -0.68 -8.28
N THR A 87 3.76 -0.32 -8.44
CA THR A 87 4.41 0.73 -7.64
C THR A 87 4.83 1.86 -8.55
N THR A 88 4.53 3.09 -8.16
CA THR A 88 5.00 4.32 -8.80
C THR A 88 5.54 5.26 -7.74
N ASN A 89 6.07 6.42 -8.14
CA ASN A 89 6.61 7.41 -7.24
C ASN A 89 5.82 8.71 -7.35
N LEU A 90 5.72 9.41 -6.23
CA LEU A 90 5.15 10.74 -6.12
C LEU A 90 6.24 11.68 -5.62
N VAL A 91 6.46 12.76 -6.37
CA VAL A 91 7.35 13.85 -5.99
C VAL A 91 6.54 15.14 -5.93
N VAL A 92 6.60 15.81 -4.79
CA VAL A 92 5.94 17.10 -4.56
C VAL A 92 7.00 18.13 -4.26
N LEU A 93 6.99 19.24 -4.99
CA LEU A 93 7.93 20.36 -4.81
C LEU A 93 7.22 21.58 -4.24
N ASN A 94 7.93 22.34 -3.41
CA ASN A 94 7.51 23.67 -2.96
C ASN A 94 7.84 24.76 -4.01
N ASP A 95 7.56 26.01 -3.67
CA ASP A 95 7.84 27.20 -4.49
C ASP A 95 9.34 27.42 -4.76
N ALA A 96 10.21 26.97 -3.85
CA ALA A 96 11.66 26.98 -4.01
C ALA A 96 12.19 25.84 -4.90
N SER A 97 11.33 25.00 -5.47
CA SER A 97 11.70 23.78 -6.23
C SER A 97 12.43 22.72 -5.40
N GLU A 98 12.23 22.72 -4.08
CA GLU A 98 12.77 21.70 -3.18
C GLU A 98 11.72 20.60 -2.95
N PRO A 99 12.13 19.32 -2.86
CA PRO A 99 11.20 18.23 -2.63
C PRO A 99 10.66 18.24 -1.20
N VAL A 100 9.33 18.41 -1.09
CA VAL A 100 8.58 18.30 0.16
C VAL A 100 8.20 16.85 0.46
N VAL A 101 7.88 16.10 -0.59
CA VAL A 101 7.51 14.67 -0.50
C VAL A 101 8.19 13.93 -1.64
N GLU A 102 8.81 12.81 -1.30
CA GLU A 102 9.34 11.84 -2.26
C GLU A 102 9.02 10.44 -1.73
N GLU A 103 7.89 9.88 -2.19
CA GLU A 103 7.35 8.62 -1.65
C GLU A 103 6.98 7.65 -2.76
N LEU A 104 7.04 6.36 -2.44
CA LEU A 104 6.52 5.30 -3.31
C LEU A 104 5.02 5.12 -3.06
N ILE A 105 4.24 5.11 -4.13
CA ILE A 105 2.83 4.73 -4.11
C ILE A 105 2.74 3.28 -4.58
N THR A 106 2.26 2.41 -3.69
CA THR A 106 1.97 1.02 -4.04
C THR A 106 0.47 0.81 -4.14
N VAL A 107 0.01 0.41 -5.33
CA VAL A 107 -1.41 0.17 -5.60
C VAL A 107 -1.69 -1.33 -5.53
N THR A 108 -2.54 -1.72 -4.58
CA THR A 108 -2.87 -3.12 -4.30
C THR A 108 -4.32 -3.44 -4.63
N ALA A 109 -4.65 -4.73 -4.58
CA ALA A 109 -5.99 -5.24 -4.80
C ALA A 109 -6.74 -5.34 -3.47
N GLU A 110 -7.99 -4.87 -3.40
CA GLU A 110 -8.88 -5.21 -2.27
C GLU A 110 -9.08 -6.72 -2.23
N MET A 111 -8.88 -7.32 -1.06
CA MET A 111 -9.02 -8.76 -0.85
C MET A 111 -10.27 -9.10 -0.03
N ALA A 112 -10.71 -8.20 0.83
CA ALA A 112 -11.87 -8.45 1.68
C ALA A 112 -13.17 -8.46 0.86
N GLY A 113 -13.99 -9.49 1.03
CA GLY A 113 -15.28 -9.61 0.32
C GLY A 113 -15.16 -9.96 -1.16
N TYR A 114 -13.97 -10.35 -1.65
CA TYR A 114 -13.77 -10.80 -3.02
C TYR A 114 -13.31 -12.26 -3.09
N VAL A 115 -13.78 -12.98 -4.10
CA VAL A 115 -13.35 -14.33 -4.43
C VAL A 115 -12.87 -14.36 -5.87
N ALA A 116 -11.65 -14.87 -6.09
CA ALA A 116 -11.10 -15.09 -7.42
C ALA A 116 -11.03 -16.58 -7.74
N ILE A 117 -11.57 -16.96 -8.89
CA ILE A 117 -11.56 -18.33 -9.41
C ILE A 117 -10.61 -18.40 -10.60
N GLN A 118 -9.59 -19.25 -10.50
CA GLN A 118 -8.67 -19.56 -11.60
C GLN A 118 -9.17 -20.78 -12.36
N ARG A 119 -9.48 -20.62 -13.64
CA ARG A 119 -9.86 -21.72 -14.54
C ARG A 119 -9.00 -21.66 -15.80
N ASN A 120 -8.17 -22.67 -16.00
CA ASN A 120 -7.13 -22.70 -17.03
C ASN A 120 -6.23 -21.45 -16.91
N ASN A 121 -6.09 -20.66 -17.99
CA ASN A 121 -5.33 -19.42 -18.02
C ASN A 121 -6.25 -18.18 -17.92
N SER A 122 -7.36 -18.29 -17.21
CA SER A 122 -8.34 -17.23 -17.03
C SER A 122 -8.71 -17.06 -15.56
N ARG A 123 -8.79 -15.80 -15.15
CA ARG A 123 -9.22 -15.37 -13.82
C ARG A 123 -10.61 -14.78 -13.90
N PHE A 124 -11.45 -15.14 -12.93
CA PHE A 124 -12.79 -14.60 -12.76
C PHE A 124 -12.95 -14.13 -11.32
N THR A 125 -13.28 -12.85 -11.12
CA THR A 125 -13.46 -12.28 -9.79
C THR A 125 -14.92 -12.00 -9.50
N TYR A 126 -15.31 -12.25 -8.24
CA TYR A 126 -16.64 -12.03 -7.70
C TYR A 126 -16.54 -11.19 -6.43
N SER A 127 -17.49 -10.26 -6.23
CA SER A 127 -17.72 -9.58 -4.95
C SER A 127 -18.85 -10.28 -4.21
N CYS A 128 -18.64 -10.63 -2.95
CA CYS A 128 -19.53 -11.48 -2.17
C CYS A 128 -19.98 -10.77 -0.89
N ASN A 129 -21.28 -10.50 -0.78
CA ASN A 129 -21.89 -10.01 0.46
C ASN A 129 -23.44 -10.05 0.41
N PRO A 130 -24.14 -11.08 0.95
CA PRO A 130 -23.71 -12.44 1.27
C PRO A 130 -23.66 -13.38 0.04
N ASP A 131 -24.38 -13.02 -1.03
CA ASP A 131 -24.31 -13.69 -2.33
C ASP A 131 -23.18 -13.10 -3.18
N CYS A 132 -22.68 -13.87 -4.15
CA CYS A 132 -21.57 -13.48 -5.00
C CYS A 132 -22.02 -13.01 -6.38
N HIS A 133 -21.55 -11.83 -6.79
CA HIS A 133 -21.79 -11.24 -8.11
C HIS A 133 -20.47 -11.00 -8.84
N GLU A 134 -20.48 -11.20 -10.15
CA GLU A 134 -19.31 -10.97 -11.00
C GLU A 134 -18.94 -9.49 -11.02
N VAL A 135 -17.64 -9.20 -11.00
CA VAL A 135 -17.12 -7.83 -11.03
C VAL A 135 -16.06 -7.67 -12.11
N LEU A 136 -15.83 -6.43 -12.52
CA LEU A 136 -14.69 -6.06 -13.36
C LEU A 136 -13.47 -5.88 -12.49
N ARG A 137 -12.42 -6.69 -12.70
CA ARG A 137 -11.10 -6.46 -12.11
C ARG A 137 -9.99 -6.56 -13.14
N LEU A 138 -8.94 -5.79 -12.91
CA LEU A 138 -7.73 -5.83 -13.71
C LEU A 138 -7.12 -7.24 -13.68
N GLY A 139 -6.81 -7.76 -14.86
CA GLY A 139 -6.24 -9.11 -15.04
C GLY A 139 -7.26 -10.25 -15.13
N ASP A 140 -8.57 -9.97 -15.07
CA ASP A 140 -9.61 -10.96 -15.32
C ASP A 140 -9.75 -11.32 -16.82
N ASN A 141 -10.53 -12.34 -17.13
CA ASN A 141 -10.77 -12.80 -18.50
C ASN A 141 -11.29 -11.67 -19.41
N LYS A 142 -10.60 -11.43 -20.53
CA LYS A 142 -10.91 -10.34 -21.48
C LYS A 142 -12.35 -10.35 -21.97
N LYS A 143 -12.83 -11.50 -22.46
CA LYS A 143 -14.20 -11.64 -22.95
C LYS A 143 -15.20 -11.28 -21.86
N LYS A 144 -14.94 -11.71 -20.62
CA LYS A 144 -15.82 -11.41 -19.49
C LYS A 144 -15.84 -9.92 -19.16
N ILE A 145 -14.69 -9.25 -19.22
CA ILE A 145 -14.59 -7.80 -19.03
C ILE A 145 -15.41 -7.05 -20.09
N GLU A 146 -15.28 -7.45 -21.36
CA GLU A 146 -16.04 -6.86 -22.48
C GLU A 146 -17.56 -7.02 -22.31
N ASP A 147 -18.02 -8.23 -21.96
CA ASP A 147 -19.45 -8.52 -21.76
C ASP A 147 -20.05 -7.66 -20.63
N VAL A 148 -19.35 -7.55 -19.49
CA VAL A 148 -19.81 -6.75 -18.34
C VAL A 148 -19.72 -5.26 -18.63
N ALA A 149 -18.66 -4.78 -19.28
CA ALA A 149 -18.51 -3.37 -19.67
C ALA A 149 -19.62 -2.92 -20.63
N ALA A 150 -19.98 -3.76 -21.62
CA ALA A 150 -21.10 -3.50 -22.52
C ALA A 150 -22.45 -3.42 -21.78
N THR A 151 -22.65 -4.27 -20.77
CA THR A 151 -23.85 -4.21 -19.94
C THR A 151 -23.93 -2.92 -19.12
N ILE A 152 -22.79 -2.46 -18.58
CA ILE A 152 -22.71 -1.21 -17.83
C ILE A 152 -22.96 -0.01 -18.75
N SER A 153 -22.41 0.02 -19.96
CA SER A 153 -22.62 1.15 -20.88
C SER A 153 -24.09 1.30 -21.25
N VAL A 154 -24.77 0.20 -21.61
CA VAL A 154 -26.22 0.20 -21.90
C VAL A 154 -27.02 0.69 -20.69
N ARG A 155 -26.67 0.26 -19.46
CA ARG A 155 -27.36 0.72 -18.26
C ARG A 155 -27.15 2.22 -18.02
N ASN A 156 -25.94 2.73 -18.23
CA ASN A 156 -25.64 4.15 -18.06
C ASN A 156 -26.37 5.01 -19.09
N GLU A 157 -26.50 4.55 -20.33
CA GLU A 157 -27.30 5.22 -21.36
C GLU A 157 -28.78 5.29 -20.96
N LEU A 158 -29.37 4.17 -20.53
CA LEU A 158 -30.75 4.13 -20.05
C LEU A 158 -30.97 5.03 -18.82
N ALA A 159 -29.98 5.13 -17.93
CA ALA A 159 -30.05 5.99 -16.75
C ALA A 159 -29.97 7.48 -17.11
N GLN A 160 -29.25 7.84 -18.17
CA GLN A 160 -29.14 9.22 -18.66
C GLN A 160 -30.37 9.66 -19.47
N ASP A 161 -31.02 8.74 -20.18
CA ASP A 161 -32.23 9.00 -20.98
C ASP A 161 -33.52 9.02 -20.12
N GLY A 162 -33.46 8.51 -18.89
CA GLY A 162 -34.57 8.47 -17.91
C GLY A 162 -34.95 9.81 -17.29
N THR A 163 -34.97 10.90 -18.07
CA THR A 163 -35.64 12.14 -17.64
C THR A 163 -37.13 11.85 -17.50
N VAL A 164 -37.61 11.72 -16.27
CA VAL A 164 -39.04 11.72 -15.95
C VAL A 164 -39.59 13.09 -16.33
N THR A 165 -40.06 13.23 -17.57
CA THR A 165 -41.02 14.27 -17.92
C THR A 165 -42.33 13.91 -17.23
N GLY A 166 -42.50 14.43 -16.02
CA GLY A 166 -43.80 14.45 -15.37
C GLY A 166 -44.73 15.31 -16.22
N ASN A 167 -45.56 14.65 -17.02
CA ASN A 167 -46.68 15.33 -17.67
C ASN A 167 -47.84 15.34 -16.67
N GLU A 168 -48.07 16.52 -16.08
CA GLU A 168 -49.40 16.93 -15.60
C GLU A 168 -50.37 17.09 -16.78
#